data_AF-A0A7R9Y420-F1
#
_entry.id   AF-A0A7R9Y420-F1
#
_cell.length_a   1.000
_cell.length_b   1.000
_cell.length_c   1.000
_cell.angle_alpha   90.00
_cell.angle_beta   90.00
_cell.angle_gamma   90.00
#
_symmetry.space_group_name_H-M   'P 1'
#
loop_
_entity.id
_entity.type
_entity.pdbx_description
1 polymer ?
#
loop_
_entity_poly.entity_id
_entity_poly.type
_entity_poly.pdbx_seq_one_letter_code
_entity_poly.pdbx_strand_id
1 'polypeptide(L)'
;DDDDASDDDDARAGSRRSPAGPAAAVVPRTGAFGSYGRSDGGMSVEDDEWATSARTWRALAPHLSAYIAKKVWAPFYYDGTAGIRMREAGFRRVVHTKDDFFKRVNDRAFVKSLAAVIDNPPYTGKGVKERVIAALVRADVPFCLLLPIGVLHAQFVRELLDADKVQTLIPRRCRVNKAGGREIPFKYLVWLCYKMELERDLVLMPDE
;
A
#
# COMPACT_ATOMS: atom_id res chain seq x y z
N ASP A 1 -35.04 57.57 4.25
CA ASP A 1 -33.78 58.07 3.71
C ASP A 1 -33.10 56.93 2.98
N ASP A 2 -33.64 56.74 1.78
CA ASP A 2 -33.04 56.32 0.50
C ASP A 2 -32.30 54.97 0.50
N ASP A 3 -32.91 53.85 0.05
CA ASP A 3 -33.34 53.54 -1.33
C ASP A 3 -32.32 54.00 -2.38
N ASP A 4 -31.53 53.05 -2.88
CA ASP A 4 -31.07 53.11 -4.27
C ASP A 4 -30.91 51.68 -4.82
N ALA A 5 -31.96 51.26 -5.52
CA ALA A 5 -31.92 50.19 -6.49
C ALA A 5 -31.91 50.83 -7.88
N SER A 6 -31.00 50.43 -8.75
CA SER A 6 -31.18 50.60 -10.19
C SER A 6 -30.55 49.42 -10.92
N ASP A 7 -31.43 48.63 -11.52
CA ASP A 7 -31.18 47.74 -12.65
C ASP A 7 -30.46 48.50 -13.78
N ASP A 8 -29.63 47.77 -14.52
CA ASP A 8 -29.56 47.95 -15.98
C ASP A 8 -29.20 46.59 -16.61
N ASP A 9 -30.23 46.00 -17.20
CA ASP A 9 -30.19 44.93 -18.20
C ASP A 9 -29.69 45.53 -19.51
N ASP A 10 -28.65 44.95 -20.13
CA ASP A 10 -28.39 45.22 -21.55
C ASP A 10 -27.87 43.98 -22.30
N ALA A 11 -28.42 43.80 -23.50
CA ALA A 11 -28.59 42.51 -24.14
C ALA A 11 -27.48 42.10 -25.13
N ARG A 12 -27.18 40.79 -25.14
CA ARG A 12 -26.79 39.89 -26.26
C ARG A 12 -25.81 40.38 -27.34
N ALA A 13 -24.66 39.69 -27.44
CA ALA A 13 -24.07 39.28 -28.71
C ALA A 13 -23.18 38.01 -28.60
N GLY A 14 -23.64 36.92 -29.24
CA GLY A 14 -22.85 36.02 -30.10
C GLY A 14 -21.53 35.36 -29.64
N SER A 15 -21.64 34.06 -29.33
CA SER A 15 -20.81 32.95 -29.87
C SER A 15 -19.27 33.06 -29.90
N ARG A 16 -18.61 32.23 -29.07
CA ARG A 16 -17.71 31.15 -29.52
C ARG A 16 -17.35 30.23 -28.33
N ARG A 17 -18.02 29.08 -28.25
CA ARG A 17 -17.55 27.94 -27.46
C ARG A 17 -16.36 27.32 -28.19
N SER A 18 -15.18 27.35 -27.58
CA SER A 18 -14.07 26.49 -28.00
C SER A 18 -14.29 25.07 -27.47
N PRO A 19 -13.92 24.03 -28.25
CA PRO A 19 -14.38 22.67 -28.02
C PRO A 19 -13.69 22.04 -26.82
N ALA A 20 -14.48 21.32 -26.03
CA ALA A 20 -14.00 20.42 -25.01
C ALA A 20 -13.02 19.43 -25.66
N GLY A 21 -11.79 19.40 -25.16
CA GLY A 21 -10.86 18.30 -25.41
C GLY A 21 -11.48 16.97 -24.96
N PRO A 22 -11.02 15.82 -25.50
CA PRO A 22 -11.69 14.55 -25.28
C PRO A 22 -11.82 14.30 -23.77
N ALA A 23 -13.06 14.16 -23.32
CA ALA A 23 -13.38 13.80 -21.96
C ALA A 23 -12.61 12.50 -21.64
N ALA A 24 -11.67 12.59 -20.70
CA ALA A 24 -11.00 11.41 -20.17
C ALA A 24 -12.10 10.45 -19.73
N ALA A 25 -12.14 9.27 -20.35
CA ALA A 25 -13.18 8.29 -20.14
C ALA A 25 -13.26 7.97 -18.64
N VAL A 26 -14.32 8.43 -18.00
CA VAL A 26 -14.64 8.08 -16.61
C VAL A 26 -15.03 6.61 -16.63
N VAL A 27 -14.08 5.74 -16.29
CA VAL A 27 -14.32 4.29 -16.25
C VAL A 27 -15.28 4.00 -15.07
N PRO A 28 -16.39 3.27 -15.30
CA PRO A 28 -17.33 2.96 -14.23
C PRO A 28 -16.72 2.05 -13.17
N ARG A 29 -17.07 2.29 -11.90
CA ARG A 29 -16.63 1.49 -10.74
C ARG A 29 -16.95 0.00 -10.94
N THR A 30 -15.92 -0.84 -10.87
CA THR A 30 -16.06 -2.28 -10.63
C THR A 30 -15.33 -2.68 -9.34
N GLY A 31 -15.65 -2.00 -8.22
CA GLY A 31 -15.09 -2.34 -6.91
C GLY A 31 -15.63 -1.47 -5.78
N ALA A 32 -15.92 -2.07 -4.63
CA ALA A 32 -16.64 -1.46 -3.50
C ALA A 32 -15.80 -0.50 -2.62
N PHE A 33 -14.54 -0.23 -2.97
CA PHE A 33 -13.65 0.59 -2.13
C PHE A 33 -12.93 1.64 -2.97
N GLY A 34 -13.67 2.66 -3.41
CA GLY A 34 -13.10 3.84 -4.06
C GLY A 34 -12.53 4.81 -3.02
N SER A 35 -11.36 5.37 -3.30
CA SER A 35 -10.61 6.34 -2.49
C SER A 35 -9.84 5.76 -1.30
N TYR A 36 -8.71 5.11 -1.57
CA TYR A 36 -7.63 5.04 -0.59
C TYR A 36 -6.58 6.13 -0.87
N GLY A 37 -6.44 7.07 0.07
CA GLY A 37 -5.11 7.53 0.49
C GLY A 37 -4.51 8.81 -0.08
N ARG A 38 -5.25 9.67 -0.80
CA ARG A 38 -4.81 11.05 -1.02
C ARG A 38 -5.43 12.00 0.00
N SER A 39 -4.61 12.89 0.58
CA SER A 39 -5.08 13.95 1.48
C SER A 39 -5.61 15.19 0.76
N ASP A 40 -5.56 15.22 -0.58
CA ASP A 40 -5.97 16.35 -1.43
C ASP A 40 -7.38 16.21 -2.03
N GLY A 41 -8.14 15.18 -1.62
CA GLY A 41 -9.50 14.94 -2.11
C GLY A 41 -9.58 14.37 -3.54
N GLY A 42 -8.45 14.09 -4.20
CA GLY A 42 -8.43 13.46 -5.52
C GLY A 42 -8.74 11.95 -5.45
N MET A 43 -9.50 11.43 -6.42
CA MET A 43 -9.74 10.00 -6.56
C MET A 43 -8.43 9.22 -6.72
N SER A 44 -8.34 8.05 -6.07
CA SER A 44 -7.25 7.11 -6.25
C SER A 44 -7.27 6.60 -7.70
N VAL A 45 -6.31 7.04 -8.51
CA VAL A 45 -5.99 6.42 -9.79
C VAL A 45 -5.54 4.98 -9.49
N GLU A 46 -5.91 4.02 -10.34
CA GLU A 46 -5.39 2.65 -10.32
C GLU A 46 -3.89 2.67 -10.60
N ASP A 47 -3.12 3.00 -9.57
CA ASP A 47 -1.69 3.26 -9.67
C ASP A 47 -1.02 2.81 -8.37
N ASP A 48 -0.57 1.56 -8.37
CA ASP A 48 0.20 0.93 -7.29
C ASP A 48 1.70 1.24 -7.38
N GLU A 49 2.12 2.15 -8.28
CA GLU A 49 3.53 2.52 -8.47
C GLU A 49 4.02 3.47 -7.38
N TRP A 50 4.02 2.96 -6.14
CA TRP A 50 4.48 3.68 -4.96
C TRP A 50 5.56 2.87 -4.24
N ALA A 51 6.75 3.47 -4.16
CA ALA A 51 7.81 2.96 -3.32
C ALA A 51 7.55 3.32 -1.86
N THR A 52 7.72 2.33 -0.97
CA THR A 52 7.80 2.58 0.48
C THR A 52 9.10 3.31 0.80
N SER A 53 8.97 4.51 1.37
CA SER A 53 10.13 5.34 1.70
C SER A 53 11.00 4.73 2.82
N ALA A 54 12.25 5.20 2.92
CA ALA A 54 13.14 4.84 4.02
C ALA A 54 12.59 5.23 5.40
N ARG A 55 11.79 6.30 5.49
CA ARG A 55 11.18 6.73 6.75
C ARG A 55 10.15 5.71 7.25
N THR A 56 9.28 5.24 6.36
CA THR A 56 8.31 4.18 6.69
C THR A 56 9.03 2.88 7.11
N TRP A 57 10.10 2.50 6.41
CA TRP A 57 10.89 1.32 6.78
C TRP A 57 11.54 1.47 8.17
N ARG A 58 12.10 2.64 8.47
CA ARG A 58 12.67 2.96 9.78
C ARG A 58 11.63 2.95 10.90
N ALA A 59 10.41 3.40 10.62
CA ALA A 59 9.31 3.34 11.58
C ALA A 59 8.85 1.90 11.86
N LEU A 60 8.86 1.03 10.84
CA LEU A 60 8.50 -0.38 10.99
C LEU A 60 9.56 -1.20 11.74
N ALA A 61 10.84 -0.95 11.48
CA ALA A 61 11.96 -1.80 11.91
C ALA A 61 11.98 -2.14 13.42
N PRO A 62 11.74 -1.20 14.37
CA PRO A 62 11.68 -1.51 15.79
C PRO A 62 10.63 -2.56 16.17
N HIS A 63 9.49 -2.56 15.47
CA HIS A 63 8.41 -3.52 15.70
C HIS A 63 8.74 -4.93 15.16
N LEU A 64 9.72 -5.02 14.27
CA LEU A 64 10.19 -6.28 13.66
C LEU A 64 11.62 -6.61 14.10
N SER A 65 12.02 -6.21 15.32
CA SER A 65 13.39 -6.38 15.85
C SER A 65 13.88 -7.84 15.77
N ALA A 66 13.01 -8.82 16.01
CA ALA A 66 13.31 -10.25 15.89
C ALA A 66 13.66 -10.72 14.46
N TYR A 67 13.36 -9.90 13.44
CA TYR A 67 13.61 -10.20 12.02
C TYR A 67 14.81 -9.44 11.45
N ILE A 68 15.39 -8.48 12.18
CA ILE A 68 16.50 -7.62 11.71
C ILE A 68 17.70 -8.43 11.23
N ALA A 69 18.10 -9.47 11.96
CA ALA A 69 19.22 -10.34 11.60
C ALA A 69 18.82 -11.53 10.70
N LYS A 70 17.52 -11.78 10.53
CA LYS A 70 17.00 -12.93 9.81
C LYS A 70 16.93 -12.66 8.31
N LYS A 71 16.89 -13.73 7.51
CA LYS A 71 16.70 -13.63 6.06
C LYS A 71 15.24 -13.31 5.76
N VAL A 72 14.99 -12.14 5.18
CA VAL A 72 13.64 -11.69 4.80
C VAL A 72 13.57 -11.43 3.31
N TRP A 73 12.37 -11.55 2.74
CA TRP A 73 12.16 -11.34 1.31
C TRP A 73 11.19 -10.19 1.06
N ALA A 74 11.59 -9.26 0.20
CA ALA A 74 10.77 -8.18 -0.34
C ALA A 74 10.56 -8.45 -1.85
N PRO A 75 9.53 -9.21 -2.24
CA PRO A 75 9.32 -9.66 -3.63
C PRO A 75 8.86 -8.61 -4.63
N PHE A 76 8.26 -7.50 -4.20
CA PHE A 76 7.57 -6.58 -5.09
C PHE A 76 8.54 -5.50 -5.59
N TYR A 77 9.04 -5.72 -6.80
CA TYR A 77 10.23 -5.03 -7.30
C TYR A 77 10.04 -3.51 -7.49
N TYR A 78 8.97 -3.07 -8.15
CA TYR A 78 8.74 -1.67 -8.54
C TYR A 78 10.02 -0.94 -9.02
N ASP A 79 10.55 -0.01 -8.21
CA ASP A 79 11.75 0.80 -8.50
C ASP A 79 13.09 0.08 -8.22
N GLY A 80 13.04 -1.14 -7.67
CA GLY A 80 14.18 -1.99 -7.36
C GLY A 80 14.98 -1.59 -6.13
N THR A 81 14.52 -0.59 -5.35
CA THR A 81 15.31 0.00 -4.27
C THR A 81 14.74 -0.24 -2.87
N ALA A 82 13.61 -0.95 -2.73
CA ALA A 82 13.05 -1.29 -1.41
C ALA A 82 14.08 -2.04 -0.55
N GLY A 83 14.82 -2.99 -1.14
CA GLY A 83 15.88 -3.70 -0.43
C GLY A 83 17.03 -2.81 0.06
N ILE A 84 17.32 -1.70 -0.60
CA ILE A 84 18.32 -0.72 -0.12
C ILE A 84 17.77 0.00 1.10
N ARG A 85 16.55 0.55 1.01
CA ARG A 85 15.88 1.29 2.08
C ARG A 85 15.65 0.44 3.34
N MET A 86 15.33 -0.85 3.16
CA MET A 86 15.23 -1.80 4.27
C MET A 86 16.58 -2.01 4.96
N ARG A 87 17.69 -2.11 4.22
CA ARG A 87 19.03 -2.23 4.82
C ARG A 87 19.42 -0.96 5.58
N GLU A 88 19.10 0.22 5.04
CA GLU A 88 19.27 1.50 5.73
C GLU A 88 18.44 1.58 7.02
N ALA A 89 17.27 0.94 7.05
CA ALA A 89 16.42 0.81 8.24
C ALA A 89 16.91 -0.26 9.24
N GLY A 90 17.96 -1.02 8.90
CA GLY A 90 18.63 -1.96 9.80
C GLY A 90 18.49 -3.43 9.42
N PHE A 91 17.62 -3.81 8.49
CA PHE A 91 17.46 -5.22 8.08
C PHE A 91 18.73 -5.73 7.39
N ARG A 92 19.37 -6.77 7.96
CA ARG A 92 20.71 -7.20 7.54
C ARG A 92 20.71 -8.13 6.32
N ARG A 93 19.69 -8.98 6.19
CA ARG A 93 19.62 -10.04 5.16
C ARG A 93 18.36 -9.94 4.32
N VAL A 94 18.27 -8.88 3.51
CA VAL A 94 17.14 -8.64 2.61
C VAL A 94 17.40 -9.26 1.24
N VAL A 95 16.48 -10.11 0.78
CA VAL A 95 16.38 -10.54 -0.62
C VAL A 95 15.40 -9.60 -1.32
N HIS A 96 15.87 -8.90 -2.35
CA HIS A 96 15.05 -8.04 -3.19
C HIS A 96 15.63 -8.07 -4.60
N THR A 97 14.94 -8.80 -5.48
CA THR A 97 15.39 -9.15 -6.83
C THR A 97 14.20 -9.07 -7.77
N LYS A 98 14.46 -8.85 -9.07
CA LYS A 98 13.40 -8.78 -10.10
C LYS A 98 12.92 -10.18 -10.50
N ASP A 99 12.44 -10.94 -9.52
CA ASP A 99 11.87 -12.26 -9.71
C ASP A 99 10.34 -12.18 -9.84
N ASP A 100 9.74 -13.11 -10.60
CA ASP A 100 8.30 -13.32 -10.55
C ASP A 100 7.91 -13.92 -9.19
N PHE A 101 7.11 -13.19 -8.42
CA PHE A 101 6.64 -13.62 -7.09
C PHE A 101 5.94 -14.99 -7.13
N PHE A 102 5.00 -15.19 -8.06
CA PHE A 102 4.21 -16.41 -8.14
C PHE A 102 5.04 -17.61 -8.59
N LYS A 103 6.12 -17.40 -9.35
CA LYS A 103 7.11 -18.45 -9.63
C LYS A 103 7.98 -18.71 -8.41
N ARG A 104 8.52 -17.67 -7.78
CA ARG A 104 9.53 -17.78 -6.72
C ARG A 104 8.98 -18.33 -5.41
N VAL A 105 7.72 -18.02 -5.07
CA VAL A 105 7.05 -18.56 -3.87
C VAL A 105 6.82 -20.08 -3.95
N ASN A 106 6.89 -20.68 -5.14
CA ASN A 106 6.80 -22.13 -5.32
C ASN A 106 8.16 -22.86 -5.20
N ASP A 107 9.28 -22.12 -5.10
CA ASP A 107 10.59 -22.69 -4.81
C ASP A 107 10.67 -23.03 -3.31
N ARG A 108 10.42 -24.29 -2.98
CA ARG A 108 10.39 -24.79 -1.59
C ARG A 108 11.71 -24.59 -0.85
N ALA A 109 12.85 -24.73 -1.53
CA ALA A 109 14.15 -24.57 -0.90
C ALA A 109 14.40 -23.11 -0.56
N PHE A 110 14.05 -22.20 -1.48
CA PHE A 110 14.11 -20.77 -1.23
C PHE A 110 13.18 -20.36 -0.08
N VAL A 111 11.90 -20.74 -0.16
CA VAL A 111 10.90 -20.38 0.85
C VAL A 111 11.28 -20.87 2.25
N LYS A 112 11.71 -22.14 2.40
CA LYS A 112 12.14 -22.68 3.71
C LYS A 112 13.35 -21.96 4.30
N SER A 113 14.12 -21.24 3.50
CA SER A 113 15.26 -20.46 3.97
C SER A 113 14.88 -19.08 4.52
N LEU A 114 13.64 -18.63 4.32
CA LEU A 114 13.15 -17.33 4.74
C LEU A 114 12.59 -17.39 6.16
N ALA A 115 12.81 -16.32 6.92
CA ALA A 115 12.09 -16.10 8.17
C ALA A 115 10.72 -15.46 7.93
N ALA A 116 10.62 -14.56 6.96
CA ALA A 116 9.37 -13.90 6.58
C ALA A 116 9.45 -13.23 5.21
N VAL A 117 8.27 -12.93 4.66
CA VAL A 117 8.08 -11.91 3.62
C VAL A 117 7.70 -10.58 4.27
N ILE A 118 8.41 -9.50 3.96
CA ILE A 118 8.12 -8.17 4.48
C ILE A 118 8.16 -7.19 3.32
N ASP A 119 7.00 -6.65 2.92
CA ASP A 119 6.94 -5.80 1.73
C ASP A 119 5.65 -4.95 1.61
N ASN A 120 5.59 -4.08 0.59
CA ASN A 120 4.42 -3.34 0.15
C ASN A 120 3.91 -3.89 -1.21
N PRO A 121 2.96 -4.85 -1.21
CA PRO A 121 2.43 -5.44 -2.44
C PRO A 121 1.56 -4.48 -3.26
N PRO A 122 1.44 -4.72 -4.58
CA PRO A 122 0.40 -4.08 -5.38
C PRO A 122 -1.00 -4.49 -4.90
N TYR A 123 -1.97 -3.58 -4.94
CA TYR A 123 -3.31 -3.80 -4.40
C TYR A 123 -4.49 -3.39 -5.30
N THR A 124 -4.29 -2.68 -6.40
CA THR A 124 -5.35 -2.22 -7.33
C THR A 124 -5.88 -3.29 -8.27
N GLY A 125 -5.07 -4.30 -8.61
CA GLY A 125 -5.52 -5.41 -9.45
C GLY A 125 -6.57 -6.29 -8.76
N LYS A 126 -7.64 -6.64 -9.49
CA LYS A 126 -8.73 -7.51 -8.99
C LYS A 126 -8.16 -8.83 -8.44
N GLY A 127 -8.33 -9.05 -7.14
CA GLY A 127 -7.89 -10.27 -6.44
C GLY A 127 -6.38 -10.40 -6.23
N VAL A 128 -5.55 -9.41 -6.55
CA VAL A 128 -4.08 -9.52 -6.41
C VAL A 128 -3.67 -9.72 -4.95
N LYS A 129 -4.23 -8.94 -4.02
CA LYS A 129 -3.97 -9.07 -2.57
C LYS A 129 -4.28 -10.47 -2.06
N GLU A 130 -5.44 -11.00 -2.43
CA GLU A 130 -5.91 -12.33 -2.04
C GLU A 130 -4.98 -13.42 -2.60
N ARG A 131 -4.60 -13.33 -3.88
CA ARG A 131 -3.68 -14.30 -4.51
C ARG A 131 -2.31 -14.30 -3.86
N VAL A 132 -1.78 -13.11 -3.50
CA VAL A 132 -0.51 -12.98 -2.78
C VAL A 132 -0.60 -13.67 -1.42
N ILE A 133 -1.63 -13.34 -0.64
CA ILE A 133 -1.84 -13.91 0.70
C ILE A 133 -2.03 -15.42 0.61
N ALA A 134 -2.90 -15.90 -0.28
CA ALA A 134 -3.13 -17.33 -0.48
C ALA A 134 -1.86 -18.10 -0.87
N ALA A 135 -0.99 -17.50 -1.69
CA ALA A 135 0.29 -18.10 -2.05
C ALA A 135 1.24 -18.20 -0.85
N LEU A 136 1.35 -17.16 -0.02
CA LEU A 136 2.17 -17.16 1.19
C LEU A 136 1.65 -18.15 2.23
N VAL A 137 0.32 -18.21 2.43
CA VAL A 137 -0.32 -19.18 3.33
C VAL A 137 -0.06 -20.61 2.87
N ARG A 138 -0.24 -20.91 1.58
CA ARG A 138 0.00 -22.25 1.01
C ARG A 138 1.47 -22.66 1.12
N ALA A 139 2.39 -21.71 0.97
CA ALA A 139 3.82 -21.93 1.12
C ALA A 139 4.29 -21.95 2.59
N ASP A 140 3.38 -21.71 3.53
CA ASP A 140 3.61 -21.63 4.98
C ASP A 140 4.70 -20.63 5.37
N VAL A 141 4.62 -19.42 4.82
CA VAL A 141 5.60 -18.36 5.06
C VAL A 141 5.00 -17.27 5.93
N PRO A 142 5.62 -16.93 7.08
CA PRO A 142 5.24 -15.74 7.84
C PRO A 142 5.37 -14.48 7.00
N PHE A 143 4.49 -13.50 7.22
CA PHE A 143 4.55 -12.26 6.44
C PHE A 143 4.12 -11.02 7.21
N CYS A 144 4.57 -9.87 6.73
CA CYS A 144 4.18 -8.53 7.12
C CYS A 144 4.00 -7.69 5.84
N LEU A 145 2.76 -7.43 5.44
CA LEU A 145 2.43 -6.76 4.18
C LEU A 145 1.74 -5.41 4.43
N LEU A 146 2.22 -4.35 3.78
CA LEU A 146 1.56 -3.05 3.80
C LEU A 146 0.35 -3.05 2.87
N LEU A 147 -0.85 -2.88 3.42
CA LEU A 147 -2.11 -2.98 2.69
C LEU A 147 -3.08 -1.87 3.11
N PRO A 148 -4.09 -1.53 2.29
CA PRO A 148 -5.20 -0.71 2.74
C PRO A 148 -5.88 -1.33 3.96
N ILE A 149 -6.18 -0.52 4.99
CA ILE A 149 -6.71 -1.01 6.27
C ILE A 149 -8.05 -1.74 6.13
N GLY A 150 -8.83 -1.43 5.10
CA GLY A 150 -10.07 -2.16 4.80
C GLY A 150 -9.88 -3.65 4.52
N VAL A 151 -8.65 -4.10 4.23
CA VAL A 151 -8.35 -5.53 4.07
C VAL A 151 -8.71 -6.34 5.31
N LEU A 152 -8.67 -5.75 6.50
CA LEU A 152 -9.04 -6.41 7.76
C LEU A 152 -10.52 -6.83 7.80
N HIS A 153 -11.37 -6.22 6.96
CA HIS A 153 -12.78 -6.59 6.84
C HIS A 153 -13.05 -7.58 5.70
N ALA A 154 -12.04 -7.91 4.89
CA ALA A 154 -12.23 -8.72 3.71
C ALA A 154 -12.53 -10.18 4.07
N GLN A 155 -13.49 -10.79 3.37
CA GLN A 155 -13.89 -12.18 3.57
C GLN A 155 -12.70 -13.14 3.41
N PHE A 156 -11.87 -12.95 2.38
CA PHE A 156 -10.71 -13.82 2.14
C PHE A 156 -9.71 -13.80 3.30
N VAL A 157 -9.61 -12.72 4.08
CA VAL A 157 -8.71 -12.71 5.25
C VAL A 157 -9.21 -13.72 6.30
N ARG A 158 -10.53 -13.79 6.51
CA ARG A 158 -11.15 -14.75 7.44
C ARG A 158 -11.10 -16.20 6.95
N GLU A 159 -11.13 -16.39 5.63
CA GLU A 159 -11.09 -17.72 5.03
C GLU A 159 -9.67 -18.27 4.90
N LEU A 160 -8.68 -17.41 4.65
CA LEU A 160 -7.30 -17.82 4.40
C LEU A 160 -6.43 -17.81 5.67
N LEU A 161 -6.70 -16.94 6.64
CA LEU A 161 -5.84 -16.75 7.80
C LEU A 161 -6.49 -17.30 9.07
N ASP A 162 -5.69 -17.99 9.87
CA ASP A 162 -6.00 -18.28 11.26
C ASP A 162 -5.98 -16.97 12.08
N ALA A 163 -7.13 -16.59 12.64
CA ALA A 163 -7.29 -15.33 13.37
C ALA A 163 -6.33 -15.21 14.56
N ASP A 164 -6.00 -16.33 15.23
CA ASP A 164 -5.09 -16.35 16.39
C ASP A 164 -3.62 -16.13 15.99
N LYS A 165 -3.33 -16.08 14.68
CA LYS A 165 -2.00 -15.82 14.12
C LYS A 165 -1.93 -14.48 13.37
N VAL A 166 -3.04 -13.74 13.31
CA VAL A 166 -3.10 -12.42 12.67
C VAL A 166 -2.67 -11.36 13.67
N GLN A 167 -1.76 -10.49 13.23
CA GLN A 167 -1.30 -9.35 14.01
C GLN A 167 -1.28 -8.10 13.11
N THR A 168 -1.35 -6.91 13.68
CA THR A 168 -1.49 -5.66 12.94
C THR A 168 -0.63 -4.55 13.54
N LEU A 169 0.11 -3.86 12.67
CA LEU A 169 0.79 -2.60 13.02
C LEU A 169 0.14 -1.49 12.20
N ILE A 170 -0.53 -0.56 12.87
CA ILE A 170 -1.29 0.52 12.25
C ILE A 170 -0.51 1.83 12.41
N PRO A 171 0.14 2.34 11.35
CA PRO A 171 0.74 3.65 11.36
C PRO A 171 -0.31 4.76 11.22
N ARG A 172 -0.09 5.93 11.82
CA ARG A 172 -0.93 7.11 11.55
C ARG A 172 -0.87 7.52 10.08
N ARG A 173 0.31 7.37 9.46
CA ARG A 173 0.59 7.57 8.04
C ARG A 173 1.84 6.80 7.66
N CYS A 174 1.92 6.34 6.42
CA CYS A 174 3.17 5.95 5.79
C CYS A 174 3.68 7.08 4.90
N ARG A 175 4.97 7.05 4.59
CA ARG A 175 5.59 7.90 3.59
C ARG A 175 5.94 7.07 2.35
N VAL A 176 5.50 7.55 1.19
CA VAL A 176 5.70 6.88 -0.11
C VAL A 176 6.15 7.88 -1.17
N ASN A 177 6.78 7.39 -2.22
CA ASN A 177 7.18 8.20 -3.36
C ASN A 177 7.01 7.41 -4.66
N LYS A 178 6.71 8.10 -5.76
CA LYS A 178 6.91 7.54 -7.09
C LYS A 178 8.41 7.47 -7.40
N ALA A 179 8.79 6.67 -8.39
CA ALA A 179 10.16 6.66 -8.91
C ALA A 179 10.60 8.08 -9.33
N GLY A 180 11.68 8.59 -8.73
CA GLY A 180 12.17 9.95 -8.93
C GLY A 180 11.28 11.07 -8.38
N GLY A 181 10.16 10.74 -7.74
CA GLY A 181 9.21 11.71 -7.19
C GLY A 181 9.51 12.11 -5.75
N ARG A 182 8.84 13.18 -5.29
CA ARG A 182 8.88 13.60 -3.88
C ARG A 182 8.17 12.60 -2.96
N GLU A 183 8.63 12.52 -1.72
CA GLU A 183 7.94 11.78 -0.66
C GLU A 183 6.64 12.49 -0.26
N ILE A 184 5.55 11.73 -0.14
CA ILE A 184 4.24 12.20 0.29
C ILE A 184 3.68 11.31 1.41
N PRO A 185 2.81 11.85 2.29
CA PRO A 185 2.12 11.05 3.28
C PRO A 185 0.95 10.28 2.65
N PHE A 186 0.77 9.03 3.07
CA PHE A 186 -0.35 8.16 2.71
C PHE A 186 -1.02 7.64 3.98
N LYS A 187 -2.35 7.68 4.04
CA LYS A 187 -3.15 7.28 5.22
C LYS A 187 -3.96 6.02 4.93
N TYR A 188 -4.54 5.44 5.99
CA TYR A 188 -5.43 4.27 5.92
C TYR A 188 -4.75 3.00 5.42
N LEU A 189 -3.49 2.82 5.84
CA LEU A 189 -2.72 1.61 5.60
C LEU A 189 -2.52 0.85 6.91
N VAL A 190 -2.27 -0.45 6.80
CA VAL A 190 -1.93 -1.36 7.90
C VAL A 190 -0.82 -2.29 7.44
N TRP A 191 0.11 -2.60 8.32
CA TRP A 191 0.98 -3.76 8.17
C TRP A 191 0.23 -5.00 8.67
N LEU A 192 -0.38 -5.75 7.74
CA LEU A 192 -1.01 -7.03 8.05
C LEU A 192 0.09 -8.07 8.27
N CYS A 193 0.16 -8.58 9.49
CA CYS A 193 1.13 -9.58 9.90
C CYS A 193 0.44 -10.93 10.09
N TYR A 194 1.12 -12.01 9.72
CA TYR A 194 0.63 -13.38 9.91
C TYR A 194 1.78 -14.30 10.33
N LYS A 195 1.59 -15.03 11.44
CA LYS A 195 2.59 -15.92 12.05
C LYS A 195 3.93 -15.22 12.37
N MET A 196 3.89 -13.91 12.64
CA MET A 196 5.08 -13.11 12.93
C MET A 196 5.53 -13.18 14.40
N GLU A 197 4.67 -13.72 15.28
CA GLU A 197 4.95 -13.89 16.71
C GLU A 197 5.39 -12.58 17.38
N LEU A 198 4.74 -11.47 17.01
CA LEU A 198 4.94 -10.18 17.65
C LEU A 198 4.38 -10.22 19.08
N GLU A 199 4.85 -9.32 19.94
CA GLU A 199 4.43 -9.24 21.36
C GLU A 199 2.93 -8.94 21.52
N ARG A 200 2.33 -8.22 20.56
CA ARG A 200 0.92 -7.81 20.59
C ARG A 200 0.27 -8.00 19.23
N ASP A 201 -1.01 -8.35 19.24
CA ASP A 201 -1.79 -8.54 18.02
C ASP A 201 -2.23 -7.23 17.37
N LEU A 202 -2.30 -6.15 18.14
CA LEU A 202 -2.61 -4.82 17.63
C LEU A 202 -1.67 -3.79 18.23
N VAL A 203 -0.97 -3.05 17.37
CA VAL A 203 -0.12 -1.93 17.75
C VAL A 203 -0.52 -0.71 16.93
N LEU A 204 -0.90 0.36 17.62
CA LEU A 204 -0.96 1.69 17.03
C LEU A 204 0.45 2.28 17.06
N MET A 205 1.09 2.40 15.90
CA MET A 205 2.47 2.88 15.83
C MET A 205 2.51 4.39 16.16
N PRO A 206 3.53 4.87 16.87
CA PRO A 206 3.71 6.29 17.12
C PRO A 206 3.98 7.05 15.81
N ASP A 207 3.90 8.38 15.86
CA ASP A 207 4.33 9.20 14.74
C ASP A 207 5.85 9.12 14.58
N GLU A 208 6.29 9.05 13.31
CA GLU A 208 7.69 9.03 12.88
C GLU A 208 8.45 10.32 13.22
#